data_AF-A0A0P0LPL6-F1
#
_entry.id   AF-A0A0P0LPL6-F1
#
_cell.length_a   1.000
_cell.length_b   1.000
_cell.length_c   1.000
_cell.angle_alpha   90.00
_cell.angle_beta   90.00
_cell.angle_gamma   90.00
#
_symmetry.space_group_name_H-M   'P 1'
#
loop_
_entity.id
_entity.type
_entity.pdbx_description
1 polymer ?
#
loop_
_entity_poly.entity_id
_entity_poly.type
_entity_poly.pdbx_seq_one_letter_code
_entity_poly.pdbx_strand_id
1 'polypeptide(L)'
;MQIITEIPDGKPGRPDNQRSRFLKCQPGRDLPKKTEVATGRKRNAFLTGKVSPIATDYYMENETDETETNLTTSENFDFLYRSALRYAGLMGIKLPFRPRKGGSPRMNIAGLYRAMDEALPEQVNLEEKAGRLYFCLYRFHEWPDYTLFWIPIDFIEKISVPVRCIVREFIRRFIRHHGLNMVKETWYYELALEELRDWKNRDPDASPQEVRRNSLLAESYDNGKISKALKRMEGKPFCVRLEDKIRECRTETKRERDLLGLVSEGLELITPDSPCLIRYYYDWAYEKEPDFPPVGLDTQIMLAYSNNDMLAENMESYFNSDCRETYAITPVTYMYLTPETDRLFRMDDYPERLSKWMQRFMQHIAGSF
;
A
#
# COMPACT_ATOMS: atom_id res chain seq x y z
N MET A 1 12.73 24.79 23.63
CA MET A 1 12.19 25.38 22.39
C MET A 1 11.67 24.25 21.52
N GLN A 2 10.35 24.10 21.49
CA GLN A 2 9.64 23.15 20.62
C GLN A 2 9.65 23.71 19.20
N ILE A 3 10.07 22.90 18.22
CA ILE A 3 9.80 23.18 16.82
C ILE A 3 8.52 22.41 16.49
N ILE A 4 7.41 23.15 16.49
CA ILE A 4 6.12 22.76 15.96
C ILE A 4 6.27 22.87 14.44
N THR A 5 6.35 21.75 13.73
CA THR A 5 6.08 21.74 12.29
C THR A 5 4.57 21.63 12.11
N GLU A 6 3.94 22.79 11.94
CA GLU A 6 2.59 22.91 11.40
C GLU A 6 2.52 22.15 10.06
N ILE A 7 1.57 21.24 9.94
CA ILE A 7 1.21 20.60 8.67
C ILE A 7 0.26 21.58 7.96
N PRO A 8 0.64 22.20 6.83
CA PRO A 8 -0.30 23.03 6.07
C PRO A 8 -1.22 22.11 5.25
N ASP A 9 -2.51 22.33 5.39
CA ASP A 9 -3.58 22.03 4.44
C ASP A 9 -3.62 20.64 3.80
N GLY A 10 -4.34 19.72 4.45
CA GLY A 10 -5.52 19.06 3.87
C GLY A 10 -5.39 18.27 2.55
N LYS A 11 -4.18 17.96 2.09
CA LYS A 11 -3.94 17.05 0.97
C LYS A 11 -3.46 15.70 1.52
N PRO A 12 -3.96 14.56 1.00
CA PRO A 12 -3.42 13.26 1.37
C PRO A 12 -1.91 13.27 1.11
N GLY A 13 -1.13 12.88 2.11
CA GLY A 13 0.31 12.75 1.98
C GLY A 13 0.62 11.86 0.78
N ARG A 14 1.50 12.32 -0.12
CA ARG A 14 1.92 11.49 -1.25
C ARG A 14 2.67 10.27 -0.72
N PRO A 15 2.38 9.05 -1.22
CA PRO A 15 3.14 7.87 -0.87
C PRO A 15 4.63 8.07 -1.24
N ASP A 16 5.51 7.45 -0.46
CA ASP A 16 6.95 7.52 -0.64
C ASP A 16 7.36 6.61 -1.82
N ASN A 17 7.09 7.08 -3.05
CA ASN A 17 7.43 6.37 -4.28
C ASN A 17 8.92 6.61 -4.59
N GLN A 18 9.76 5.59 -4.42
CA GLN A 18 11.21 5.73 -4.55
C GLN A 18 11.83 4.81 -5.60
N ARG A 19 12.69 5.44 -6.39
CA ARG A 19 13.26 4.95 -7.63
C ARG A 19 14.32 3.88 -7.41
N SER A 20 13.99 2.68 -7.86
CA SER A 20 14.82 1.46 -7.98
C SER A 20 15.38 0.87 -6.67
N ARG A 21 15.23 -0.46 -6.52
CA ARG A 21 15.48 -1.21 -5.27
C ARG A 21 16.20 -2.53 -5.55
N PHE A 22 16.89 -3.05 -4.54
CA PHE A 22 17.45 -4.41 -4.60
C PHE A 22 16.41 -5.40 -4.08
N LEU A 23 15.86 -6.21 -4.99
CA LEU A 23 14.69 -7.07 -4.75
C LEU A 23 14.91 -8.18 -3.69
N LYS A 24 13.92 -8.34 -2.80
CA LYS A 24 13.55 -9.61 -2.16
C LYS A 24 12.02 -9.74 -2.14
N CYS A 25 11.49 -10.83 -2.68
CA CYS A 25 10.06 -11.12 -2.77
C CYS A 25 9.34 -11.25 -1.41
N GLN A 26 8.01 -11.09 -1.44
CA GLN A 26 7.11 -11.35 -0.30
C GLN A 26 7.40 -12.70 0.38
N PRO A 27 7.27 -12.80 1.72
CA PRO A 27 7.15 -14.08 2.41
C PRO A 27 5.86 -14.78 1.95
N GLY A 28 5.97 -15.96 1.33
CA GLY A 28 4.81 -16.74 0.85
C GLY A 28 4.98 -17.32 -0.55
N ARG A 29 5.89 -16.78 -1.37
CA ARG A 29 6.42 -17.52 -2.54
C ARG A 29 7.58 -18.39 -2.05
N ASP A 30 7.41 -19.70 -2.14
CA ASP A 30 8.53 -20.63 -1.97
C ASP A 30 9.66 -20.20 -2.91
N LEU A 31 10.76 -19.70 -2.34
CA LEU A 31 12.01 -19.55 -3.09
C LEU A 31 12.31 -20.93 -3.68
N PRO A 32 12.58 -21.05 -4.99
CA PRO A 32 12.99 -22.33 -5.54
C PRO A 32 14.16 -22.82 -4.70
N LYS A 33 13.96 -23.98 -4.04
CA LYS A 33 15.00 -24.63 -3.24
C LYS A 33 16.26 -24.61 -4.09
N LYS A 34 17.34 -24.06 -3.54
CA LYS A 34 18.67 -24.12 -4.15
C LYS A 34 18.93 -25.57 -4.50
N THR A 35 18.79 -25.93 -5.77
CA THR A 35 19.12 -27.28 -6.23
C THR A 35 20.62 -27.42 -6.01
N GLU A 36 21.02 -28.35 -5.14
CA GLU A 36 22.43 -28.67 -4.98
C GLU A 36 22.99 -29.04 -6.35
N VAL A 37 24.00 -28.26 -6.78
CA VAL A 37 24.65 -28.49 -8.06
C VAL A 37 25.44 -29.80 -7.92
N ALA A 38 25.04 -30.82 -8.68
CA ALA A 38 25.74 -32.10 -8.71
C ALA A 38 27.25 -31.90 -8.97
N THR A 39 28.06 -32.29 -7.98
CA THR A 39 29.53 -32.33 -8.09
C THR A 39 29.93 -33.40 -9.09
N GLY A 40 30.37 -33.02 -10.30
CA GLY A 40 31.00 -33.99 -11.19
C GLY A 40 31.10 -33.70 -12.68
N ARG A 41 30.60 -32.58 -13.20
CA ARG A 41 30.82 -32.24 -14.63
C ARG A 41 31.35 -30.82 -14.78
N LYS A 42 32.55 -30.70 -15.39
CA LYS A 42 33.11 -29.43 -15.89
C LYS A 42 32.16 -28.85 -16.94
N ARG A 43 31.12 -28.14 -16.48
CA ARG A 43 30.39 -27.20 -17.31
C ARG A 43 31.32 -26.00 -17.50
N ASN A 44 31.49 -25.53 -18.74
CA ASN A 44 32.34 -24.40 -19.17
C ASN A 44 33.73 -24.75 -19.72
N ALA A 45 33.85 -25.80 -20.55
CA ALA A 45 35.10 -26.06 -21.30
C ALA A 45 35.43 -24.98 -22.37
N PHE A 46 34.47 -24.12 -22.72
CA PHE A 46 34.64 -23.02 -23.68
C PHE A 46 35.04 -21.67 -23.04
N LEU A 47 34.97 -21.55 -21.71
CA LEU A 47 35.39 -20.35 -20.98
C LEU A 47 36.78 -20.58 -20.38
N THR A 48 37.83 -20.42 -21.20
CA THR A 48 39.23 -20.57 -20.78
C THR A 48 39.80 -19.30 -20.11
N GLY A 49 39.12 -18.16 -20.27
CA GLY A 49 39.46 -16.90 -19.62
C GLY A 49 38.77 -16.73 -18.27
N LYS A 50 39.50 -16.21 -17.27
CA LYS A 50 38.91 -15.79 -16.00
C LYS A 50 38.09 -14.53 -16.27
N VAL A 51 36.75 -14.63 -16.28
CA VAL A 51 35.89 -13.45 -16.38
C VAL A 51 36.09 -12.65 -15.10
N SER A 52 36.69 -11.47 -15.21
CA SER A 52 36.75 -10.54 -14.11
C SER A 52 35.31 -10.18 -13.71
N PRO A 53 34.95 -10.17 -12.42
CA PRO A 53 33.67 -9.68 -11.98
C PRO A 53 33.53 -8.19 -12.36
N ILE A 54 32.97 -7.92 -13.53
CA ILE A 54 32.43 -6.61 -13.86
C ILE A 54 31.08 -6.59 -13.20
N ALA A 55 30.95 -5.91 -12.07
CA ALA A 55 29.63 -5.44 -11.71
C ALA A 55 29.59 -3.96 -12.09
N THR A 56 28.50 -3.56 -12.72
CA THR A 56 28.32 -2.19 -13.18
C THR A 56 28.17 -1.29 -11.95
N ASP A 57 28.68 -0.07 -12.05
CA ASP A 57 28.37 0.96 -11.06
C ASP A 57 26.87 1.24 -11.05
N TYR A 58 26.36 1.71 -9.90
CA TYR A 58 24.94 2.01 -9.77
C TYR A 58 24.73 3.45 -10.17
N TYR A 59 24.03 3.66 -11.28
CA TYR A 59 23.70 4.95 -11.85
C TYR A 59 22.22 5.23 -11.68
N MET A 60 21.91 6.49 -11.42
CA MET A 60 20.54 7.00 -11.40
C MET A 60 20.39 8.08 -12.46
N GLU A 61 19.42 7.90 -13.36
CA GLU A 61 19.07 8.90 -14.37
C GLU A 61 18.29 10.06 -13.73
N ASN A 62 18.74 11.29 -13.98
CA ASN A 62 18.00 12.51 -13.67
C ASN A 62 16.92 12.75 -14.74
N GLU A 63 15.65 12.81 -14.33
CA GLU A 63 14.52 13.03 -15.25
C GLU A 63 14.50 14.41 -15.91
N THR A 64 15.11 15.42 -15.29
CA THR A 64 15.15 16.78 -15.85
C THR A 64 16.23 16.99 -16.90
N ASP A 65 17.35 16.27 -16.78
CA ASP A 65 18.57 16.56 -17.56
C ASP A 65 19.12 15.34 -18.30
N GLU A 66 18.47 14.17 -18.23
CA GLU A 66 18.92 12.88 -18.81
C GLU A 66 20.35 12.49 -18.39
N THR A 67 20.83 13.03 -17.27
CA THR A 67 22.18 12.77 -16.76
C THR A 67 22.19 11.60 -15.79
N GLU A 68 23.10 10.65 -16.00
CA GLU A 68 23.33 9.55 -15.07
C GLU A 68 24.25 9.98 -13.92
N THR A 69 23.76 9.92 -12.69
CA THR A 69 24.53 10.17 -11.47
C THR A 69 25.02 8.85 -10.90
N ASN A 70 26.33 8.64 -10.83
CA ASN A 70 26.91 7.47 -10.16
C ASN A 70 26.72 7.60 -8.63
N LEU A 71 26.08 6.61 -8.02
CA LEU A 71 25.82 6.55 -6.58
C LEU A 71 26.79 5.63 -5.85
N THR A 72 27.58 4.83 -6.56
CA THR A 72 28.66 4.01 -5.97
C THR A 72 29.93 4.85 -5.70
N THR A 73 29.75 5.96 -4.99
CA THR A 73 30.82 6.89 -4.61
C THR A 73 31.40 6.55 -3.24
N SER A 74 32.61 7.03 -2.97
CA SER A 74 33.23 6.94 -1.64
C SER A 74 32.41 7.66 -0.56
N GLU A 75 31.73 8.75 -0.92
CA GLU A 75 30.87 9.54 -0.03
C GLU A 75 29.63 8.75 0.39
N ASN A 76 28.93 8.13 -0.56
CA ASN A 76 27.80 7.26 -0.26
C ASN A 76 28.22 6.04 0.55
N PHE A 77 29.40 5.46 0.24
CA PHE A 77 29.94 4.38 1.06
C PHE A 77 30.22 4.81 2.51
N ASP A 78 30.90 5.94 2.73
CA ASP A 78 31.19 6.44 4.08
C ASP A 78 29.90 6.75 4.85
N PHE A 79 28.91 7.36 4.20
CA PHE A 79 27.60 7.61 4.79
C PHE A 79 26.91 6.30 5.23
N LEU A 80 26.76 5.34 4.31
CA LEU A 80 26.17 4.03 4.60
C LEU A 80 26.93 3.29 5.72
N TYR A 81 28.26 3.32 5.69
CA TYR A 81 29.10 2.66 6.68
C TYR A 81 28.89 3.26 8.08
N ARG A 82 28.84 4.60 8.20
CA ARG A 82 28.54 5.27 9.46
C ARG A 82 27.13 4.97 9.96
N SER A 83 26.13 4.97 9.07
CA SER A 83 24.75 4.59 9.40
C SER A 83 24.67 3.15 9.93
N ALA A 84 25.31 2.21 9.24
CA ALA A 84 25.37 0.81 9.65
C ALA A 84 26.10 0.62 10.99
N LEU A 85 27.24 1.30 11.18
CA LEU A 85 27.99 1.25 12.43
C LEU A 85 27.18 1.82 13.59
N ARG A 86 26.49 2.94 13.38
CA ARG A 86 25.60 3.56 14.37
C ARG A 86 24.50 2.59 14.77
N TYR A 87 23.80 2.00 13.80
CA TYR A 87 22.70 1.09 14.06
C TYR A 87 23.15 -0.21 14.74
N ALA A 88 24.25 -0.81 14.28
CA ALA A 88 24.88 -1.96 14.94
C ALA A 88 25.24 -1.66 16.40
N GLY A 89 25.77 -0.46 16.67
CA GLY A 89 26.05 0.04 18.01
C GLY A 89 24.79 0.12 18.90
N LEU A 90 23.67 0.62 18.36
CA LEU A 90 22.38 0.64 19.07
C LEU A 90 21.87 -0.77 19.39
N MET A 91 22.12 -1.74 18.51
CA MET A 91 21.78 -3.15 18.74
C MET A 91 22.75 -3.86 19.69
N GLY A 92 23.85 -3.22 20.09
CA GLY A 92 24.90 -3.85 20.89
C GLY A 92 25.70 -4.93 20.16
N ILE A 93 25.65 -4.95 18.82
CA ILE A 93 26.40 -5.91 18.00
C ILE A 93 27.60 -5.24 17.33
N LYS A 94 28.64 -6.02 17.07
CA LYS A 94 29.75 -5.55 16.24
C LYS A 94 29.35 -5.70 14.77
N LEU A 95 29.45 -4.61 14.00
CA LEU A 95 29.21 -4.62 12.55
C LEU A 95 30.11 -5.70 11.89
N PRO A 96 29.55 -6.76 11.28
CA PRO A 96 30.32 -7.88 10.73
C PRO A 96 30.88 -7.56 9.33
N PHE A 97 31.41 -6.35 9.16
CA PHE A 97 31.96 -5.88 7.91
C PHE A 97 33.29 -5.16 8.13
N ARG A 98 34.24 -5.38 7.22
CA ARG A 98 35.50 -4.63 7.17
C ARG A 98 35.69 -4.09 5.75
N PRO A 99 35.84 -2.77 5.57
CA PRO A 99 36.11 -2.19 4.26
C PRO A 99 37.39 -2.78 3.65
N ARG A 100 37.38 -3.11 2.35
CA ARG A 100 38.57 -3.58 1.65
C ARG A 100 39.46 -2.38 1.31
N LYS A 101 40.70 -2.38 1.83
CA LYS A 101 41.71 -1.38 1.46
C LYS A 101 42.02 -1.47 -0.03
N GLY A 102 41.87 -0.36 -0.76
CA GLY A 102 42.04 -0.30 -2.21
C GLY A 102 40.92 -0.94 -3.04
N GLY A 103 39.83 -1.39 -2.42
CA GLY A 103 38.64 -1.86 -3.12
C GLY A 103 37.77 -0.69 -3.63
N SER A 104 37.07 -0.89 -4.75
CA SER A 104 36.15 0.14 -5.26
C SER A 104 35.00 0.39 -4.27
N PRO A 105 34.48 1.63 -4.17
CA PRO A 105 33.35 1.94 -3.30
C PRO A 105 32.15 1.02 -3.55
N ARG A 106 31.86 0.70 -4.82
CA ARG A 106 30.87 -0.31 -5.22
C ARG A 106 31.03 -1.65 -4.50
N MET A 107 32.23 -2.24 -4.51
CA MET A 107 32.47 -3.53 -3.86
C MET A 107 32.28 -3.46 -2.35
N ASN A 108 32.63 -2.32 -1.74
CA ASN A 108 32.45 -2.10 -0.32
C ASN A 108 30.96 -1.89 0.03
N ILE A 109 30.19 -1.17 -0.77
CA ILE A 109 28.73 -1.01 -0.62
C ILE A 109 28.04 -2.37 -0.71
N ALA A 110 28.31 -3.16 -1.76
CA ALA A 110 27.72 -4.49 -1.94
C ALA A 110 28.12 -5.49 -0.83
N GLY A 111 29.32 -5.33 -0.27
CA GLY A 111 29.76 -6.12 0.88
C GLY A 111 29.06 -5.70 2.18
N LEU A 112 28.91 -4.39 2.39
CA LEU A 112 28.23 -3.83 3.55
C LEU A 112 26.74 -4.17 3.56
N TYR A 113 26.08 -4.08 2.40
CA TYR A 113 24.68 -4.49 2.24
C TYR A 113 24.44 -5.94 2.65
N ARG A 114 25.26 -6.87 2.15
CA ARG A 114 25.16 -8.30 2.53
C ARG A 114 25.39 -8.50 4.03
N ALA A 115 26.37 -7.80 4.61
CA ALA A 115 26.63 -7.90 6.04
C ALA A 115 25.47 -7.38 6.89
N MET A 116 24.76 -6.33 6.44
CA MET A 116 23.55 -5.82 7.10
C MET A 116 22.38 -6.79 6.92
N ASP A 117 22.14 -7.28 5.70
CA ASP A 117 21.06 -8.23 5.39
C ASP A 117 21.20 -9.56 6.15
N GLU A 118 22.43 -10.01 6.41
CA GLU A 118 22.69 -11.23 7.20
C GLU A 118 22.61 -10.99 8.73
N ALA A 119 22.91 -9.76 9.19
CA ALA A 119 23.01 -9.46 10.62
C ALA A 119 21.70 -8.98 11.24
N LEU A 120 20.78 -8.45 10.44
CA LEU A 120 19.54 -7.84 10.91
C LEU A 120 18.35 -8.79 10.80
N PRO A 121 17.41 -8.77 11.77
CA PRO A 121 16.16 -9.54 11.67
C PRO A 121 15.13 -8.89 10.73
N GLU A 122 15.28 -7.60 10.42
CA GLU A 122 14.48 -6.88 9.42
C GLU A 122 14.97 -7.12 8.00
N GLN A 123 14.09 -6.92 7.01
CA GLN A 123 14.53 -6.85 5.62
C GLN A 123 15.33 -5.56 5.41
N VAL A 124 16.38 -5.64 4.60
CA VAL A 124 17.24 -4.49 4.28
C VAL A 124 17.11 -4.20 2.79
N ASN A 125 16.89 -2.93 2.45
CA ASN A 125 16.99 -2.42 1.09
C ASN A 125 17.98 -1.25 1.02
N LEU A 126 18.49 -0.96 -0.19
CA LEU A 126 19.22 0.28 -0.47
C LEU A 126 18.32 1.19 -1.29
N GLU A 127 18.16 2.43 -0.84
CA GLU A 127 17.32 3.43 -1.48
C GLU A 127 18.05 4.74 -1.69
N GLU A 128 17.75 5.39 -2.80
CA GLU A 128 18.27 6.71 -3.13
C GLU A 128 17.31 7.79 -2.65
N LYS A 129 17.85 8.79 -1.94
CA LYS A 129 17.15 10.04 -1.63
C LYS A 129 18.07 11.24 -1.84
N ALA A 130 17.67 12.12 -2.75
CA ALA A 130 18.36 13.38 -3.05
C ALA A 130 19.87 13.18 -3.35
N GLY A 131 20.20 12.21 -4.20
CA GLY A 131 21.55 11.87 -4.64
C GLY A 131 22.35 11.02 -3.65
N ARG A 132 21.72 10.54 -2.56
CA ARG A 132 22.40 9.79 -1.49
C ARG A 132 21.77 8.43 -1.26
N LEU A 133 22.61 7.42 -1.01
CA LEU A 133 22.16 6.08 -0.67
C LEU A 133 21.88 5.93 0.83
N TYR A 134 20.79 5.26 1.16
CA TYR A 134 20.36 4.92 2.52
C TYR A 134 20.09 3.43 2.64
N PHE A 135 20.38 2.88 3.82
CA PHE A 135 19.75 1.62 4.22
C PHE A 135 18.31 1.89 4.62
N CYS A 136 17.37 1.16 4.04
CA CYS A 136 15.97 1.13 4.43
C CYS A 136 15.70 -0.21 5.10
N LEU A 137 15.38 -0.19 6.39
CA LEU A 137 14.90 -1.36 7.12
C LEU A 137 13.41 -1.43 7.01
N TYR A 138 12.84 -2.61 6.77
CA TYR A 138 11.39 -2.75 6.69
C TYR A 138 10.88 -4.12 7.17
N ARG A 139 9.61 -4.14 7.59
CA ARG A 139 8.86 -5.34 7.95
C ARG A 139 7.41 -5.26 7.48
N PHE A 140 6.93 -6.37 6.94
CA PHE A 140 5.55 -6.55 6.53
C PHE A 140 4.63 -6.69 7.75
N HIS A 141 3.48 -6.02 7.69
CA HIS A 141 2.38 -6.28 8.61
C HIS A 141 1.61 -7.55 8.23
N GLU A 142 0.94 -8.16 9.21
CA GLU A 142 -0.04 -9.20 8.92
C GLU A 142 -1.26 -8.55 8.26
N TRP A 143 -1.37 -8.74 6.96
CA TRP A 143 -2.43 -8.17 6.14
C TRP A 143 -3.16 -9.29 5.39
N PRO A 144 -4.50 -9.23 5.27
CA PRO A 144 -5.24 -10.25 4.55
C PRO A 144 -4.93 -10.15 3.05
N ASP A 145 -4.29 -11.19 2.52
CA ASP A 145 -3.94 -11.28 1.11
C ASP A 145 -5.20 -11.21 0.23
N TYR A 146 -5.12 -10.42 -0.84
CA TYR A 146 -6.14 -10.29 -1.88
C TYR A 146 -7.56 -9.94 -1.38
N THR A 147 -7.68 -9.40 -0.15
CA THR A 147 -8.98 -9.01 0.41
C THR A 147 -9.30 -7.56 0.06
N LEU A 148 -10.43 -7.36 -0.63
CA LEU A 148 -10.95 -6.05 -0.99
C LEU A 148 -11.82 -5.47 0.13
N PHE A 149 -11.45 -4.28 0.60
CA PHE A 149 -12.23 -3.48 1.54
C PHE A 149 -12.90 -2.30 0.82
N TRP A 150 -13.72 -2.61 -0.17
CA TRP A 150 -14.57 -1.63 -0.82
C TRP A 150 -15.78 -1.35 0.06
N ILE A 151 -15.78 -0.22 0.76
CA ILE A 151 -16.81 0.14 1.73
C ILE A 151 -18.05 0.59 0.95
N PRO A 152 -19.16 -0.19 0.92
CA PRO A 152 -20.35 0.18 0.17
C PRO A 152 -21.14 1.25 0.93
N ILE A 153 -21.94 2.05 0.24
CA ILE A 153 -22.84 3.05 0.87
C ILE A 153 -24.32 2.84 0.54
N ASP A 154 -24.66 1.89 -0.31
CA ASP A 154 -26.04 1.52 -0.65
C ASP A 154 -26.78 0.90 0.55
N PHE A 155 -26.09 0.13 1.39
CA PHE A 155 -26.66 -0.47 2.61
C PHE A 155 -27.24 0.58 3.57
N ILE A 156 -26.73 1.82 3.50
CA ILE A 156 -27.18 2.95 4.32
C ILE A 156 -28.65 3.31 4.04
N GLU A 157 -29.17 3.00 2.85
CA GLU A 157 -30.58 3.18 2.50
C GLU A 157 -31.50 2.26 3.32
N LYS A 158 -30.97 1.13 3.79
CA LYS A 158 -31.68 0.11 4.59
C LYS A 158 -31.62 0.38 6.10
N ILE A 159 -30.87 1.40 6.52
CA ILE A 159 -30.71 1.82 7.92
C ILE A 159 -31.78 2.86 8.28
N SER A 160 -32.27 2.79 9.53
CA SER A 160 -33.16 3.76 10.15
C SER A 160 -32.57 5.18 10.16
N VAL A 161 -33.45 6.18 10.09
CA VAL A 161 -33.05 7.60 9.98
C VAL A 161 -32.09 8.06 11.09
N PRO A 162 -32.28 7.69 12.39
CA PRO A 162 -31.38 8.12 13.45
C PRO A 162 -29.94 7.61 13.27
N VAL A 163 -29.78 6.33 12.89
CA VAL A 163 -28.48 5.66 12.74
C VAL A 163 -27.79 6.07 11.43
N ARG A 164 -28.58 6.34 10.39
CA ARG A 164 -28.10 6.72 9.05
C ARG A 164 -27.12 7.90 9.07
N CYS A 165 -27.42 8.95 9.82
CA CYS A 165 -26.57 10.15 9.86
C CYS A 165 -25.22 9.90 10.56
N ILE A 166 -25.22 9.00 11.55
CA ILE A 166 -24.03 8.60 12.31
C ILE A 166 -23.11 7.77 11.42
N VAL A 167 -23.65 6.72 10.78
CA VAL A 167 -22.87 5.82 9.91
C VAL A 167 -22.27 6.58 8.73
N ARG A 168 -23.04 7.48 8.09
CA ARG A 168 -22.53 8.32 7.00
C ARG A 168 -21.38 9.22 7.45
N GLU A 169 -21.51 9.85 8.61
CA GLU A 169 -20.46 10.72 9.13
C GLU A 169 -19.22 9.92 9.53
N PHE A 170 -19.39 8.74 10.10
CA PHE A 170 -18.29 7.84 10.42
C PHE A 170 -17.52 7.43 9.16
N ILE A 171 -18.19 6.87 8.14
CA ILE A 171 -17.54 6.44 6.90
C ILE A 171 -16.83 7.64 6.24
N ARG A 172 -17.46 8.81 6.25
CA ARG A 172 -16.83 10.05 5.75
C ARG A 172 -15.54 10.40 6.48
N ARG A 173 -15.54 10.35 7.82
CA ARG A 173 -14.33 10.63 8.62
C ARG A 173 -13.27 9.57 8.39
N PHE A 174 -13.66 8.31 8.29
CA PHE A 174 -12.78 7.17 8.03
C PHE A 174 -12.01 7.36 6.72
N ILE A 175 -12.72 7.59 5.61
CA ILE A 175 -12.11 7.82 4.28
C ILE A 175 -11.11 8.98 4.34
N ARG A 176 -11.50 10.09 4.98
CA ARG A 176 -10.63 11.28 5.08
C ARG A 176 -9.40 11.06 5.96
N HIS A 177 -9.54 10.35 7.07
CA HIS A 177 -8.43 10.05 7.97
C HIS A 177 -7.35 9.22 7.26
N HIS A 178 -7.79 8.22 6.50
CA HIS A 178 -6.89 7.32 5.78
C HIS A 178 -6.44 7.84 4.42
N GLY A 179 -7.10 8.87 3.88
CA GLY A 179 -6.85 9.38 2.52
C GLY A 179 -7.25 8.38 1.44
N LEU A 180 -8.35 7.65 1.64
CA LEU A 180 -8.79 6.59 0.73
C LEU A 180 -9.46 7.17 -0.52
N ASN A 181 -9.24 6.50 -1.64
CA ASN A 181 -9.86 6.85 -2.90
C ASN A 181 -11.34 6.42 -2.94
N MET A 182 -12.12 7.09 -3.78
CA MET A 182 -13.39 6.56 -4.25
C MET A 182 -13.16 5.65 -5.45
N VAL A 183 -14.07 4.69 -5.68
CA VAL A 183 -14.01 3.82 -6.87
C VAL A 183 -13.82 4.61 -8.17
N LYS A 184 -14.43 5.79 -8.28
CA LYS A 184 -14.34 6.71 -9.44
C LYS A 184 -12.94 7.23 -9.76
N GLU A 185 -12.02 7.14 -8.82
CA GLU A 185 -10.66 7.68 -8.95
C GLU A 185 -9.68 6.60 -9.44
N THR A 186 -10.18 5.41 -9.78
CA THR A 186 -9.39 4.30 -10.32
C THR A 186 -9.64 4.11 -11.81
N TRP A 187 -8.62 3.65 -12.53
CA TRP A 187 -8.76 3.28 -13.94
C TRP A 187 -9.70 2.07 -14.14
N TYR A 188 -9.81 1.20 -13.14
CA TYR A 188 -10.80 0.10 -13.13
C TYR A 188 -12.22 0.60 -13.31
N TYR A 189 -12.55 1.75 -12.72
CA TYR A 189 -13.88 2.34 -12.85
C TYR A 189 -14.16 2.78 -14.28
N GLU A 190 -13.20 3.38 -14.97
CA GLU A 190 -13.37 3.82 -16.36
C GLU A 190 -13.62 2.61 -17.27
N LEU A 191 -12.81 1.55 -17.14
CA LEU A 191 -13.00 0.31 -17.90
C LEU A 191 -14.34 -0.35 -17.57
N ALA A 192 -14.67 -0.52 -16.29
CA ALA A 192 -15.92 -1.14 -15.89
C ALA A 192 -17.13 -0.34 -16.37
N LEU A 193 -17.04 0.98 -16.42
CA LEU A 193 -18.10 1.84 -16.93
C LEU A 193 -18.27 1.70 -18.45
N GLU A 194 -17.17 1.55 -19.19
CA GLU A 194 -17.18 1.25 -20.62
C GLU A 194 -17.81 -0.12 -20.90
N GLU A 195 -17.45 -1.16 -20.13
CA GLU A 195 -18.08 -2.50 -20.22
C GLU A 195 -19.60 -2.44 -20.06
N LEU A 196 -20.09 -1.71 -19.06
CA LEU A 196 -21.53 -1.58 -18.82
C LEU A 196 -22.25 -0.90 -19.99
N ARG A 197 -21.58 0.07 -20.65
CA ARG A 197 -22.12 0.78 -21.81
C ARG A 197 -22.10 -0.10 -23.07
N ASP A 198 -21.08 -0.92 -23.22
CA ASP A 198 -20.85 -1.77 -24.39
C ASP A 198 -21.38 -3.21 -24.22
N TRP A 199 -22.20 -3.45 -23.19
CA TRP A 199 -22.63 -4.79 -22.79
C TRP A 199 -23.20 -5.64 -23.93
N LYS A 200 -23.96 -5.04 -24.85
CA LYS A 200 -24.55 -5.72 -26.01
C LYS A 200 -23.50 -6.31 -26.96
N ASN A 201 -22.36 -5.64 -27.12
CA ASN A 201 -21.28 -6.11 -27.98
C ASN A 201 -20.40 -7.14 -27.26
N ARG A 202 -20.32 -7.06 -25.92
CA ARG A 202 -19.61 -8.01 -25.07
C ARG A 202 -20.33 -9.35 -24.94
N ASP A 203 -21.63 -9.30 -24.74
CA ASP A 203 -22.49 -10.48 -24.64
C ASP A 203 -23.61 -10.37 -25.70
N PRO A 204 -23.39 -10.93 -26.91
CA PRO A 204 -24.38 -10.93 -27.98
C PRO A 204 -25.68 -11.66 -27.61
N ASP A 205 -25.64 -12.56 -26.63
CA ASP A 205 -26.77 -13.35 -26.15
C ASP A 205 -27.53 -12.63 -25.01
N ALA A 206 -27.01 -11.49 -24.51
CA ALA A 206 -27.63 -10.72 -23.45
C ALA A 206 -29.04 -10.24 -23.85
N SER A 207 -29.98 -10.38 -22.92
CA SER A 207 -31.34 -9.91 -23.14
C SER A 207 -31.38 -8.38 -23.28
N PRO A 208 -32.34 -7.81 -24.04
CA PRO A 208 -32.53 -6.37 -24.10
C PRO A 208 -32.76 -5.72 -22.72
N GLN A 209 -33.29 -6.48 -21.77
CA GLN A 209 -33.50 -6.02 -20.39
C GLN A 209 -32.18 -5.89 -19.62
N GLU A 210 -31.25 -6.84 -19.77
CA GLU A 210 -29.91 -6.78 -19.16
C GLU A 210 -29.09 -5.64 -19.73
N VAL A 211 -29.05 -5.51 -21.06
CA VAL A 211 -28.38 -4.38 -21.74
C VAL A 211 -28.92 -3.05 -21.20
N ARG A 212 -30.25 -2.89 -21.15
CA ARG A 212 -30.88 -1.68 -20.60
C ARG A 212 -30.53 -1.46 -19.12
N ARG A 213 -30.51 -2.51 -18.30
CA ARG A 213 -30.16 -2.42 -16.88
C ARG A 213 -28.73 -1.90 -16.70
N ASN A 214 -27.79 -2.44 -17.46
CA ASN A 214 -26.38 -2.06 -17.39
C ASN A 214 -26.13 -0.64 -17.92
N SER A 215 -26.80 -0.24 -19.00
CA SER A 215 -26.75 1.16 -19.47
C SER A 215 -27.29 2.13 -18.42
N LEU A 216 -28.43 1.84 -17.79
CA LEU A 216 -29.00 2.68 -16.72
C LEU A 216 -28.10 2.72 -15.48
N LEU A 217 -27.43 1.62 -15.15
CA LEU A 217 -26.45 1.57 -14.07
C LEU A 217 -25.26 2.49 -14.37
N ALA A 218 -24.72 2.40 -15.58
CA ALA A 218 -23.64 3.28 -16.03
C ALA A 218 -24.03 4.76 -15.98
N GLU A 219 -25.23 5.13 -16.45
CA GLU A 219 -25.75 6.50 -16.35
C GLU A 219 -25.87 6.97 -14.89
N SER A 220 -26.29 6.08 -13.99
CA SER A 220 -26.42 6.38 -12.57
C SER A 220 -25.06 6.65 -11.90
N TYR A 221 -24.05 5.87 -12.25
CA TYR A 221 -22.67 6.06 -11.80
C TYR A 221 -22.02 7.31 -12.40
N ASP A 222 -22.26 7.59 -13.67
CA ASP A 222 -21.68 8.74 -14.37
C ASP A 222 -22.21 10.05 -13.77
N ASN A 223 -23.52 10.31 -13.87
CA ASN A 223 -24.12 11.60 -13.50
C ASN A 223 -25.44 11.49 -12.70
N GLY A 224 -25.91 10.28 -12.41
CA GLY A 224 -27.19 10.04 -11.74
C GLY A 224 -27.12 9.96 -10.21
N LYS A 225 -28.00 9.12 -9.64
CA LYS A 225 -28.19 8.99 -8.18
C LYS A 225 -26.91 8.54 -7.49
N ILE A 226 -26.24 7.54 -8.05
CA ILE A 226 -25.03 6.95 -7.46
C ILE A 226 -23.88 7.96 -7.47
N SER A 227 -23.67 8.64 -8.60
CA SER A 227 -22.69 9.73 -8.73
C SER A 227 -22.84 10.78 -7.62
N LYS A 228 -24.07 11.23 -7.39
CA LYS A 228 -24.39 12.22 -6.34
C LYS A 228 -24.20 11.68 -4.93
N ALA A 229 -24.50 10.40 -4.70
CA ALA A 229 -24.31 9.76 -3.40
C ALA A 229 -22.83 9.67 -3.02
N LEU A 230 -21.98 9.22 -3.95
CA LEU A 230 -20.53 9.16 -3.77
C LEU A 230 -19.95 10.56 -3.53
N LYS A 231 -20.27 11.52 -4.41
CA LYS A 231 -19.83 12.93 -4.27
C LYS A 231 -20.28 13.56 -2.94
N ARG A 232 -21.43 13.15 -2.40
CA ARG A 232 -21.90 13.66 -1.10
C ARG A 232 -20.99 13.22 0.04
N MET A 233 -20.29 12.09 -0.06
CA MET A 233 -19.34 11.64 0.96
C MET A 233 -18.13 12.57 1.05
N GLU A 234 -17.67 13.15 -0.05
CA GLU A 234 -16.58 14.14 -0.03
C GLU A 234 -16.98 15.47 0.62
N GLY A 235 -18.27 15.75 0.72
CA GLY A 235 -18.82 17.05 1.09
C GLY A 235 -18.79 17.38 2.58
N LYS A 236 -19.73 18.24 2.98
CA LYS A 236 -19.88 18.73 4.36
C LYS A 236 -20.24 17.59 5.35
N PRO A 237 -19.98 17.74 6.66
CA PRO A 237 -20.40 16.77 7.66
C PRO A 237 -21.89 16.41 7.56
N PHE A 238 -22.23 15.14 7.83
CA PHE A 238 -23.62 14.68 7.90
C PHE A 238 -24.24 14.94 9.28
N CYS A 239 -23.41 15.00 10.31
CA CYS A 239 -23.80 15.44 11.63
C CYS A 239 -22.64 16.11 12.37
N VAL A 240 -22.99 17.00 13.31
CA VAL A 240 -22.06 17.58 14.29
C VAL A 240 -22.11 16.76 15.57
N ARG A 241 -21.00 16.74 16.33
CA ARG A 241 -20.89 16.02 17.61
C ARG A 241 -21.25 14.54 17.47
N LEU A 242 -20.57 13.85 16.56
CA LEU A 242 -20.82 12.44 16.21
C LEU A 242 -20.83 11.53 17.44
N GLU A 243 -19.86 11.75 18.32
CA GLU A 243 -19.64 11.00 19.55
C GLU A 243 -20.84 11.12 20.50
N ASP A 244 -21.45 12.31 20.56
CA ASP A 244 -22.63 12.56 21.40
C ASP A 244 -23.87 11.91 20.78
N LYS A 245 -24.01 12.01 19.45
CA LYS A 245 -25.09 11.33 18.73
C LYS A 245 -25.04 9.82 18.88
N ILE A 246 -23.86 9.22 18.91
CA ILE A 246 -23.71 7.78 19.18
C ILE A 246 -24.24 7.43 20.57
N ARG A 247 -23.90 8.20 21.60
CA ARG A 247 -24.36 7.96 22.98
C ARG A 247 -25.86 8.15 23.15
N GLU A 248 -26.42 9.14 22.46
CA GLU A 248 -27.84 9.49 22.49
C GLU A 248 -28.71 8.58 21.60
N CYS A 249 -28.12 7.94 20.59
CA CYS A 249 -28.86 7.09 19.67
C CYS A 249 -29.49 5.91 20.42
N ARG A 250 -30.77 5.68 20.16
CA ARG A 250 -31.53 4.53 20.64
C ARG A 250 -32.11 3.84 19.41
N THR A 251 -31.77 2.56 19.23
CA THR A 251 -32.36 1.70 18.21
C THR A 251 -32.71 0.36 18.85
N GLU A 252 -33.92 -0.12 18.58
CA GLU A 252 -34.41 -1.41 19.07
C GLU A 252 -33.84 -2.57 18.23
N THR A 253 -33.42 -2.27 17.00
CA THR A 253 -32.95 -3.26 16.04
C THR A 253 -31.55 -3.74 16.42
N LYS A 254 -31.40 -5.05 16.72
CA LYS A 254 -30.11 -5.65 17.09
C LYS A 254 -29.01 -5.34 16.06
N ARG A 255 -29.26 -5.56 14.77
CA ARG A 255 -28.27 -5.29 13.70
C ARG A 255 -27.78 -3.83 13.65
N GLU A 256 -28.62 -2.87 14.01
CA GLU A 256 -28.21 -1.46 14.05
C GLU A 256 -27.44 -1.12 15.33
N ARG A 257 -27.78 -1.76 16.47
CA ARG A 257 -26.98 -1.65 17.69
C ARG A 257 -25.58 -2.21 17.49
N ASP A 258 -25.47 -3.37 16.86
CA ASP A 258 -24.19 -4.01 16.55
C ASP A 258 -23.37 -3.13 15.58
N LEU A 259 -24.02 -2.52 14.57
CA LEU A 259 -23.39 -1.55 13.67
C LEU A 259 -22.86 -0.31 14.41
N LEU A 260 -23.65 0.25 15.35
CA LEU A 260 -23.21 1.40 16.16
C LEU A 260 -22.02 1.03 17.07
N GLY A 261 -21.97 -0.20 17.57
CA GLY A 261 -20.81 -0.73 18.29
C GLY A 261 -19.55 -0.71 17.42
N LEU A 262 -19.64 -1.25 16.20
CA LEU A 262 -18.54 -1.25 15.24
C LEU A 262 -18.13 0.17 14.82
N VAL A 263 -19.08 1.09 14.66
CA VAL A 263 -18.78 2.52 14.41
C VAL A 263 -18.00 3.14 15.56
N SER A 264 -18.37 2.82 16.81
CA SER A 264 -17.68 3.33 18.00
C SER A 264 -16.25 2.81 18.07
N GLU A 265 -16.05 1.50 17.86
CA GLU A 265 -14.71 0.89 17.77
C GLU A 265 -13.89 1.50 16.62
N GLY A 266 -14.53 1.73 15.47
CA GLY A 266 -13.87 2.33 14.32
C GLY A 266 -13.40 3.77 14.57
N LEU A 267 -14.14 4.54 15.37
CA LEU A 267 -13.74 5.90 15.76
C LEU A 267 -12.46 5.93 16.59
N GLU A 268 -12.23 4.92 17.43
CA GLU A 268 -10.98 4.78 18.19
C GLU A 268 -9.77 4.51 17.28
N LEU A 269 -9.99 4.00 16.06
CA LEU A 269 -8.93 3.76 15.07
C LEU A 269 -8.59 5.00 14.24
N ILE A 270 -9.41 6.05 14.26
CA ILE A 270 -9.25 7.27 13.45
C ILE A 270 -9.17 8.54 14.29
N THR A 271 -8.55 8.44 15.47
CA THR A 271 -8.25 9.60 16.32
C THR A 271 -7.15 10.48 15.71
N PRO A 272 -7.01 11.75 16.09
CA PRO A 272 -5.93 12.61 15.58
C PRO A 272 -4.51 12.05 15.80
N ASP A 273 -4.32 11.24 16.84
CA ASP A 273 -3.03 10.61 17.16
C ASP A 273 -2.86 9.24 16.47
N SER A 274 -3.94 8.71 15.87
CA SER A 274 -3.89 7.43 15.15
C SER A 274 -3.13 7.60 13.83
N PRO A 275 -2.28 6.62 13.46
CA PRO A 275 -1.70 6.57 12.12
C PRO A 275 -2.79 6.56 11.03
N CYS A 276 -2.44 7.03 9.83
CA CYS A 276 -3.25 6.78 8.64
C CYS A 276 -2.70 5.56 7.88
N LEU A 277 -3.54 4.88 7.10
CA LEU A 277 -3.13 3.65 6.41
C LEU A 277 -2.07 3.94 5.35
N ILE A 278 -2.20 5.07 4.64
CA ILE A 278 -1.26 5.46 3.59
C ILE A 278 0.17 5.67 4.12
N ARG A 279 0.35 5.87 5.43
CA ARG A 279 1.67 5.93 6.07
C ARG A 279 2.45 4.61 5.94
N TYR A 280 1.74 3.49 5.80
CA TYR A 280 2.33 2.16 5.62
C TYR A 280 2.45 1.78 4.14
N TYR A 281 2.12 2.70 3.23
CA TYR A 281 2.31 2.49 1.79
C TYR A 281 3.79 2.60 1.47
N TYR A 282 4.42 1.45 1.26
CA TYR A 282 5.82 1.35 0.87
C TYR A 282 5.97 0.24 -0.16
N ASP A 283 6.37 0.63 -1.37
CA ASP A 283 6.53 -0.28 -2.48
C ASP A 283 7.90 -0.96 -2.47
N TRP A 284 8.05 -2.00 -1.64
CA TRP A 284 9.30 -2.77 -1.44
C TRP A 284 9.94 -3.30 -2.74
N ALA A 285 9.18 -3.48 -3.83
CA ALA A 285 9.65 -3.96 -5.12
C ALA A 285 9.50 -2.92 -6.24
N TYR A 286 9.53 -1.63 -5.89
CA TYR A 286 9.40 -0.56 -6.87
C TYR A 286 10.37 -0.72 -8.05
N GLU A 287 9.81 -0.59 -9.24
CA GLU A 287 10.52 -0.47 -10.51
C GLU A 287 10.07 0.84 -11.17
N LYS A 288 11.00 1.52 -11.87
CA LYS A 288 10.71 2.83 -12.50
C LYS A 288 9.67 2.70 -13.62
N GLU A 289 9.84 1.65 -14.43
CA GLU A 289 9.00 1.35 -15.59
C GLU A 289 8.63 -0.14 -15.52
N PRO A 290 7.72 -0.52 -14.60
CA PRO A 290 7.26 -1.89 -14.53
C PRO A 290 6.37 -2.20 -15.74
N ASP A 291 6.44 -3.43 -16.26
CA ASP A 291 5.52 -3.90 -17.30
C ASP A 291 4.05 -3.81 -16.84
N PHE A 292 3.81 -4.09 -15.55
CA PHE A 292 2.52 -3.96 -14.88
C PHE A 292 2.67 -3.23 -13.54
N PRO A 293 1.93 -2.11 -13.30
CA PRO A 293 2.03 -1.39 -12.04
C PRO A 293 1.55 -2.26 -10.87
N PRO A 294 2.17 -2.17 -9.68
CA PRO A 294 1.70 -2.91 -8.52
C PRO A 294 0.32 -2.45 -8.08
N VAL A 295 -0.43 -3.36 -7.47
CA VAL A 295 -1.77 -3.07 -6.95
C VAL A 295 -1.64 -2.36 -5.60
N GLY A 296 -1.90 -1.05 -5.60
CA GLY A 296 -1.79 -0.20 -4.41
C GLY A 296 -2.81 -0.48 -3.31
N LEU A 297 -2.49 -0.05 -2.07
CA LEU A 297 -3.42 -0.10 -0.93
C LEU A 297 -4.68 0.74 -1.15
N ASP A 298 -4.54 1.81 -1.94
CA ASP A 298 -5.59 2.75 -2.32
C ASP A 298 -6.61 2.16 -3.30
N THR A 299 -6.27 1.07 -3.99
CA THR A 299 -7.19 0.24 -4.77
C THR A 299 -7.83 -0.86 -3.92
N GLN A 300 -7.05 -1.46 -3.01
CA GLN A 300 -7.56 -2.52 -2.13
C GLN A 300 -8.61 -2.01 -1.15
N ILE A 301 -8.52 -0.75 -0.74
CA ILE A 301 -9.48 -0.11 0.18
C ILE A 301 -10.03 1.17 -0.44
N MET A 302 -11.33 1.19 -0.69
CA MET A 302 -11.98 2.29 -1.37
C MET A 302 -13.38 2.55 -0.83
N LEU A 303 -13.90 3.73 -1.11
CA LEU A 303 -15.33 3.98 -1.04
C LEU A 303 -16.03 3.51 -2.32
N ALA A 304 -16.95 2.55 -2.20
CA ALA A 304 -17.80 2.07 -3.29
C ALA A 304 -19.27 2.44 -3.04
N TYR A 305 -20.10 2.38 -4.09
CA TYR A 305 -21.55 2.52 -3.89
C TYR A 305 -22.16 1.21 -3.44
N SER A 306 -21.92 0.12 -4.18
CA SER A 306 -22.33 -1.24 -3.84
C SER A 306 -21.20 -2.22 -4.18
N ASN A 307 -21.16 -3.36 -3.51
CA ASN A 307 -20.29 -4.48 -3.87
C ASN A 307 -21.04 -5.60 -4.60
N ASN A 308 -22.35 -5.41 -4.86
CA ASN A 308 -23.22 -6.44 -5.44
C ASN A 308 -23.79 -6.01 -6.80
N ASP A 309 -23.25 -4.95 -7.41
CA ASP A 309 -23.66 -4.51 -8.74
C ASP A 309 -22.63 -4.87 -9.80
N MET A 310 -23.06 -4.79 -11.07
CA MET A 310 -22.24 -5.20 -12.20
C MET A 310 -21.00 -4.31 -12.40
N LEU A 311 -21.01 -3.07 -11.89
CA LEU A 311 -19.81 -2.23 -11.94
C LEU A 311 -18.73 -2.81 -11.03
N ALA A 312 -19.09 -3.11 -9.78
CA ALA A 312 -18.17 -3.69 -8.81
C ALA A 312 -17.65 -5.05 -9.27
N GLU A 313 -18.52 -5.90 -9.84
CA GLU A 313 -18.13 -7.20 -10.40
C GLU A 313 -17.08 -7.06 -11.53
N ASN A 314 -17.30 -6.14 -12.48
CA ASN A 314 -16.32 -5.86 -13.54
C ASN A 314 -15.00 -5.33 -12.98
N MET A 315 -15.06 -4.37 -12.03
CA MET A 315 -13.86 -3.85 -11.37
C MET A 315 -13.08 -4.95 -10.64
N GLU A 316 -13.77 -5.87 -9.96
CA GLU A 316 -13.15 -6.98 -9.24
C GLU A 316 -12.47 -7.95 -10.21
N SER A 317 -13.08 -8.21 -11.36
CA SER A 317 -12.48 -9.01 -12.43
C SER A 317 -11.16 -8.44 -12.91
N TYR A 318 -11.09 -7.12 -13.14
CA TYR A 318 -9.84 -6.45 -13.54
C TYR A 318 -8.78 -6.46 -12.43
N PHE A 319 -9.17 -6.14 -11.20
CA PHE A 319 -8.29 -6.24 -10.04
C PHE A 319 -7.68 -7.64 -9.92
N ASN A 320 -8.50 -8.68 -10.07
CA ASN A 320 -8.06 -10.07 -10.03
C ASN A 320 -7.14 -10.42 -11.19
N SER A 321 -7.36 -9.83 -12.37
CA SER A 321 -6.46 -9.96 -13.51
C SER A 321 -5.08 -9.39 -13.19
N ASP A 322 -5.00 -8.16 -12.68
CA ASP A 322 -3.70 -7.54 -12.37
C ASP A 322 -2.99 -8.21 -11.22
N CYS A 323 -3.71 -8.69 -10.21
CA CYS A 323 -3.12 -9.48 -9.13
C CYS A 323 -2.46 -10.78 -9.61
N ARG A 324 -2.74 -11.25 -10.84
CA ARG A 324 -2.04 -12.38 -11.47
C ARG A 324 -0.78 -11.94 -12.20
N GLU A 325 -0.80 -10.75 -12.79
CA GLU A 325 0.32 -10.20 -13.57
C GLU A 325 1.38 -9.52 -12.68
N THR A 326 0.96 -8.94 -11.54
CA THR A 326 1.81 -8.18 -10.63
C THR A 326 1.57 -8.57 -9.16
N TYR A 327 2.15 -7.82 -8.22
CA TYR A 327 1.96 -8.00 -6.79
C TYR A 327 1.06 -6.93 -6.19
N ALA A 328 0.42 -7.27 -5.07
CA ALA A 328 -0.31 -6.32 -4.24
C ALA A 328 0.60 -5.73 -3.15
N ILE A 329 0.54 -4.41 -2.98
CA ILE A 329 1.23 -3.72 -1.90
C ILE A 329 0.54 -4.07 -0.60
N THR A 330 1.32 -4.59 0.35
CA THR A 330 0.87 -4.81 1.72
C THR A 330 1.41 -3.70 2.62
N PRO A 331 0.74 -3.37 3.74
CA PRO A 331 1.25 -2.38 4.67
C PRO A 331 2.60 -2.78 5.23
N VAL A 332 3.54 -1.84 5.25
CA VAL A 332 4.90 -2.05 5.73
C VAL A 332 5.29 -0.93 6.69
N THR A 333 5.92 -1.29 7.80
CA THR A 333 6.69 -0.34 8.60
C THR A 333 8.11 -0.30 8.06
N TYR A 334 8.62 0.90 7.78
CA TYR A 334 9.97 1.10 7.27
C TYR A 334 10.72 2.23 8.00
N MET A 335 12.05 2.19 7.95
CA MET A 335 12.93 3.17 8.60
C MET A 335 14.24 3.33 7.83
N TYR A 336 14.59 4.57 7.52
CA TYR A 336 15.91 4.88 6.98
C TYR A 336 16.96 4.98 8.07
N LEU A 337 18.12 4.41 7.81
CA LEU A 337 19.28 4.55 8.67
C LEU A 337 20.15 5.72 8.21
N THR A 338 20.42 6.63 9.14
CA THR A 338 21.41 7.70 9.01
C THR A 338 22.49 7.57 10.10
N PRO A 339 23.63 8.27 9.97
CA PRO A 339 24.64 8.34 11.03
C PRO A 339 24.12 8.89 12.37
N GLU A 340 23.02 9.64 12.33
CA GLU A 340 22.35 10.26 13.49
C GLU A 340 21.25 9.38 14.10
N THR A 341 20.95 8.22 13.50
CA THR A 341 19.91 7.29 14.01
C THR A 341 20.06 7.05 15.51
N ASP A 342 18.99 7.25 16.27
CA ASP A 342 19.01 7.24 17.73
C ASP A 342 18.15 6.14 18.36
N ARG A 343 17.38 5.41 17.54
CA ARG A 343 16.46 4.36 17.96
C ARG A 343 16.57 3.12 17.09
N LEU A 344 16.21 1.98 17.67
CA LEU A 344 16.02 0.73 16.93
C LEU A 344 14.72 0.77 16.13
N PHE A 345 14.67 -0.02 15.06
CA PHE A 345 13.45 -0.28 14.32
C PHE A 345 12.33 -0.74 15.27
N ARG A 346 11.15 -0.16 15.13
CA ARG A 346 9.95 -0.51 15.91
C ARG A 346 8.77 -0.57 14.97
N MET A 347 8.02 -1.66 15.08
CA MET A 347 6.80 -1.92 14.34
C MET A 347 5.63 -1.86 15.33
N ASP A 348 4.59 -1.13 14.97
CA ASP A 348 3.32 -1.12 15.71
C ASP A 348 2.35 -2.18 15.15
N ASP A 349 1.15 -2.27 15.73
CA ASP A 349 0.11 -3.24 15.38
C ASP A 349 -1.11 -2.58 14.72
N TYR A 350 -0.98 -1.36 14.23
CA TYR A 350 -2.11 -0.58 13.73
C TYR A 350 -2.76 -1.20 12.49
N PRO A 351 -2.02 -1.60 11.43
CA PRO A 351 -2.61 -2.27 10.26
C PRO A 351 -3.38 -3.54 10.62
N GLU A 352 -2.88 -4.35 11.55
CA GLU A 352 -3.52 -5.59 12.03
C GLU A 352 -4.83 -5.31 12.77
N ARG A 353 -4.84 -4.29 13.63
CA ARG A 353 -6.07 -3.86 14.34
C ARG A 353 -7.10 -3.31 13.37
N LEU A 354 -6.64 -2.52 12.39
CA LEU A 354 -7.48 -1.95 11.35
C LEU A 354 -8.11 -3.04 10.48
N SER A 355 -7.31 -3.99 9.98
CA SER A 355 -7.80 -5.07 9.11
C SER A 355 -8.82 -5.96 9.83
N LYS A 356 -8.55 -6.34 11.09
CA LYS A 356 -9.49 -7.11 11.93
C LYS A 356 -10.80 -6.36 12.17
N TRP A 357 -10.75 -5.05 12.37
CA TRP A 357 -11.95 -4.24 12.49
C TRP A 357 -12.71 -4.14 11.17
N MET A 358 -12.03 -3.86 10.06
CA MET A 358 -12.66 -3.77 8.73
C MET A 358 -13.33 -5.07 8.32
N GLN A 359 -12.70 -6.23 8.57
CA GLN A 359 -13.31 -7.54 8.30
C GLN A 359 -14.64 -7.71 9.05
N ARG A 360 -14.68 -7.39 10.35
CA ARG A 360 -15.92 -7.45 11.15
C ARG A 360 -16.96 -6.45 10.64
N PHE A 361 -16.55 -5.23 10.30
CA PHE A 361 -17.43 -4.19 9.78
C PHE A 361 -18.07 -4.61 8.45
N MET A 362 -17.26 -5.09 7.50
CA MET A 362 -17.70 -5.55 6.19
C MET A 362 -18.60 -6.79 6.28
N GLN A 363 -18.23 -7.78 7.09
CA GLN A 363 -19.05 -8.97 7.34
C GLN A 363 -20.42 -8.60 7.92
N HIS A 364 -20.45 -7.65 8.87
CA HIS A 364 -21.70 -7.19 9.47
C HIS A 364 -22.61 -6.51 8.45
N ILE A 365 -22.06 -5.64 7.59
CA ILE A 365 -22.81 -4.97 6.53
C ILE A 365 -23.40 -5.99 5.56
N ALA A 366 -22.55 -6.87 5.02
CA ALA A 366 -22.96 -7.87 4.02
C ALA A 366 -23.99 -8.87 4.57
N GLY A 367 -23.86 -9.28 5.84
CA GLY A 367 -24.77 -10.25 6.46
C GLY A 367 -26.09 -9.67 7.00
N SER A 368 -26.16 -8.35 7.25
CA SER A 368 -27.29 -7.76 7.99
C SER A 368 -28.18 -6.82 7.19
N PHE A 369 -27.70 -6.29 6.05
CA PHE A 369 -28.39 -5.25 5.29
C PHE A 369 -28.45 -5.58 3.81
#